data_AF-A0A3D8YIP2-F1
#
_entry.id   AF-A0A3D8YIP2-F1
#
_cell.length_a   1.000
_cell.length_b   1.000
_cell.length_c   1.000
_cell.angle_alpha   90.00
_cell.angle_beta   90.00
_cell.angle_gamma   90.00
#
_symmetry.space_group_name_H-M   'P 1'
#
loop_
_entity.id
_entity.type
_entity.pdbx_description
1 polymer ?
#
loop_
_entity_poly.entity_id
_entity_poly.type
_entity_poly.pdbx_seq_one_letter_code
_entity_poly.pdbx_strand_id
1 'polypeptide(L)' 'RLYKKEIIKRYKSENIYFYSSNIKEDDIKMKTAKTFLNKLYGGDMKSLVLNFAKNEELNNKEIEELRDILNDISKK' A
#
# COMPACT_ATOMS: atom_id res chain seq x y z
N ARG A 1 19.27 3.17 -10.28
CA ARG A 1 18.97 2.95 -8.84
C ARG A 1 18.06 1.73 -8.60
N LEU A 2 16.97 1.51 -9.36
CA LEU A 2 16.07 0.35 -9.17
C LEU A 2 16.59 -0.97 -9.77
N TYR A 3 17.18 -0.92 -10.97
CA TYR A 3 17.82 -2.09 -11.58
C TYR A 3 18.96 -2.65 -10.71
N LYS A 4 19.81 -1.76 -10.15
CA LYS A 4 20.87 -2.13 -9.19
C LYS A 4 20.34 -2.74 -7.87
N LYS A 5 19.06 -2.57 -7.57
CA LYS A 5 18.38 -3.15 -6.40
C LYS A 5 17.57 -4.40 -6.75
N GLU A 6 17.67 -4.87 -7.99
CA GLU A 6 17.00 -6.08 -8.50
C GLU A 6 15.46 -6.03 -8.43
N ILE A 7 14.90 -4.83 -8.26
CA ILE A 7 13.45 -4.57 -8.22
C ILE A 7 12.83 -4.68 -9.62
N ILE A 8 13.59 -4.32 -10.65
CA ILE A 8 13.17 -4.38 -12.05
C ILE A 8 14.14 -5.24 -12.84
N LYS A 9 13.59 -6.03 -13.76
CA LYS A 9 14.36 -6.74 -14.79
C LYS A 9 14.51 -5.83 -15.99
N ARG A 10 15.62 -5.98 -16.72
CA ARG A 10 15.88 -5.30 -17.98
C ARG A 10 16.27 -6.32 -19.03
N TYR A 11 15.65 -6.25 -20.21
CA TYR A 11 16.08 -7.02 -21.38
C TYR A 11 16.30 -6.09 -22.57
N LYS A 12 17.20 -6.47 -23.48
CA LYS A 12 17.55 -5.69 -24.67
C LYS A 12 17.02 -6.43 -25.91
N SER A 13 16.27 -5.74 -26.75
CA SER A 13 15.84 -6.24 -28.07
C SER A 13 16.01 -5.14 -29.10
N GLU A 14 16.63 -5.45 -30.25
CA GLU A 14 16.79 -4.51 -31.38
C GLU A 14 17.29 -3.11 -30.99
N ASN A 15 18.21 -3.05 -30.03
CA ASN A 15 18.77 -1.82 -29.47
C ASN A 15 17.87 -0.99 -28.52
N ILE A 16 16.67 -1.51 -28.17
CA ILE A 16 15.75 -0.94 -27.19
C ILE A 16 15.86 -1.71 -25.86
N TYR A 17 15.82 -0.98 -24.74
CA TYR A 17 15.76 -1.56 -23.40
C TYR A 17 14.33 -1.60 -22.88
N PHE A 18 13.87 -2.81 -22.55
CA PHE A 18 12.58 -3.05 -21.92
C PHE A 18 12.78 -3.35 -20.44
N TYR A 19 11.83 -2.92 -19.63
CA TYR A 19 11.84 -3.11 -18.19
C TYR A 19 10.55 -3.75 -17.72
N SER A 20 10.66 -4.68 -16.77
CA SER A 20 9.52 -5.31 -16.12
C SER A 20 9.73 -5.40 -14.62
N SER A 21 8.64 -5.43 -13.86
CA SER A 21 8.72 -5.64 -12.41
C SER A 21 9.24 -7.04 -12.11
N ASN A 22 10.17 -7.15 -11.17
CA ASN A 22 10.63 -8.42 -10.62
C ASN A 22 9.90 -8.80 -9.33
N ILE A 23 9.04 -7.91 -8.82
CA ILE A 23 8.36 -8.04 -7.54
C ILE A 23 6.86 -7.81 -7.71
N LYS A 24 6.06 -8.45 -6.85
CA LYS A 24 4.62 -8.24 -6.83
C LYS A 24 4.31 -6.89 -6.20
N GLU A 25 3.35 -6.19 -6.78
CA GLU A 25 2.93 -4.87 -6.33
C GLU A 25 2.34 -4.93 -4.91
N ASP A 26 1.47 -5.90 -4.67
CA ASP A 26 0.77 -6.06 -3.39
C ASP A 26 1.74 -6.32 -2.23
N ASP A 27 2.78 -7.12 -2.45
CA ASP A 27 3.80 -7.42 -1.44
C ASP A 27 4.55 -6.16 -1.01
N ILE A 28 4.89 -5.29 -1.98
CA ILE A 28 5.57 -4.02 -1.70
C ILE A 28 4.63 -3.02 -1.06
N LYS A 29 3.38 -2.90 -1.53
CA LYS A 29 2.37 -2.05 -0.91
C LYS A 29 2.19 -2.41 0.55
N MET A 30 1.98 -3.69 0.84
CA MET A 30 1.77 -4.18 2.21
C MET A 30 3.01 -3.99 3.08
N LYS A 31 4.21 -4.32 2.57
CA LYS A 31 5.47 -4.12 3.32
C LYS A 31 5.73 -2.64 3.62
N THR A 32 5.47 -1.77 2.66
CA THR A 32 5.65 -0.32 2.81
C THR A 32 4.63 0.24 3.79
N ALA A 33 3.36 -0.16 3.67
CA ALA A 33 2.29 0.24 4.59
C ALA A 33 2.60 -0.17 6.04
N LYS A 34 3.05 -1.41 6.28
CA LYS A 34 3.47 -1.86 7.62
C LYS A 34 4.64 -1.05 8.16
N THR A 35 5.65 -0.80 7.33
CA THR A 35 6.83 -0.01 7.73
C THR A 35 6.44 1.42 8.08
N PHE A 36 5.57 2.02 7.27
CA PHE A 36 5.04 3.36 7.47
C PHE A 36 4.22 3.44 8.77
N LEU A 37 3.29 2.51 8.97
CA LEU A 37 2.45 2.43 10.16
C LEU A 37 3.29 2.28 11.43
N ASN A 38 4.26 1.37 11.42
CA ASN A 38 5.17 1.18 12.54
C ASN A 38 6.00 2.42 12.85
N LYS A 39 6.50 3.11 11.82
CA LYS A 39 7.37 4.26 12.00
C LYS A 39 6.64 5.50 12.51
N LEU A 40 5.41 5.73 12.06
CA LEU A 40 4.68 6.96 12.36
C LEU A 40 3.67 6.81 13.50
N TYR A 41 3.04 5.65 13.61
CA TYR A 41 1.95 5.39 14.55
C TYR A 41 2.24 4.23 15.49
N GLY A 42 3.51 3.78 15.59
CA GLY A 42 3.91 2.69 16.48
C GLY A 42 3.26 1.35 16.16
N GLY A 43 2.71 1.19 14.94
CA GLY A 43 2.00 -0.01 14.52
C GLY A 43 0.50 0.02 14.81
N ASP A 44 -0.02 1.11 15.39
CA ASP A 44 -1.44 1.25 15.69
C ASP A 44 -2.24 1.75 14.48
N MET A 45 -2.93 0.83 13.82
CA MET A 45 -3.84 1.14 12.70
C MET A 45 -4.99 2.06 13.12
N LYS A 46 -5.48 1.95 14.37
CA LYS A 46 -6.58 2.79 14.85
C LYS A 46 -6.18 4.26 14.88
N SER A 47 -4.97 4.56 15.33
CA SER A 47 -4.42 5.92 15.33
C SER A 47 -4.31 6.50 13.92
N LEU A 48 -3.91 5.70 12.94
CA LEU A 48 -3.88 6.13 11.53
C LEU A 48 -5.29 6.49 11.04
N VAL A 49 -6.27 5.60 11.22
CA VAL A 49 -7.65 5.83 10.77
C VAL A 49 -8.29 7.02 11.49
N LEU A 50 -8.02 7.17 12.80
CA LEU A 50 -8.50 8.31 13.58
C LEU A 50 -7.92 9.64 13.08
N ASN A 51 -6.65 9.65 12.66
CA ASN A 51 -6.04 10.83 12.08
C ASN A 51 -6.72 11.24 10.77
N PHE A 52 -7.03 10.28 9.89
CA PHE A 52 -7.78 10.53 8.67
C PHE A 52 -9.20 11.04 8.95
N ALA A 53 -9.90 10.42 9.91
CA ALA A 53 -11.25 10.82 10.29
C ALA A 53 -11.32 12.22 10.91
N LYS A 54 -10.32 12.62 11.70
CA LYS A 54 -10.27 13.93 12.36
C LYS A 54 -9.93 15.08 11.43
N ASN A 55 -9.16 14.83 10.37
CA ASN A 55 -8.75 15.85 9.42
C ASN A 55 -9.73 16.00 8.24
N GLU A 56 -10.96 15.48 8.37
CA GLU A 56 -12.02 15.50 7.35
C GLU A 56 -11.61 14.90 5.99
N GLU A 57 -10.54 14.10 5.96
CA GLU A 57 -10.06 13.45 4.74
C GLU A 57 -10.91 12.22 4.35
N LEU A 58 -11.93 11.88 5.14
CA LEU A 58 -12.88 10.81 4.86
C LEU A 58 -14.27 11.40 4.60
N ASN A 59 -14.78 11.18 3.39
CA ASN A 59 -16.16 11.54 3.07
C ASN A 59 -17.15 10.46 3.58
N ASN A 60 -18.43 10.80 3.67
CA ASN A 60 -19.47 9.89 4.17
C ASN A 60 -19.54 8.57 3.39
N LYS A 61 -19.23 8.57 2.09
CA LYS A 61 -19.24 7.37 1.26
C LYS A 61 -18.08 6.44 1.62
N GLU A 62 -16.88 6.98 1.81
CA GLU A 62 -15.69 6.24 2.24
C GLU A 62 -15.89 5.65 3.65
N ILE A 63 -16.57 6.36 4.55
CA ILE A 63 -16.90 5.85 5.89
C ILE A 63 -17.82 4.62 5.79
N GLU A 64 -18.85 4.67 4.94
CA GLU A 64 -19.76 3.54 4.76
C GLU A 64 -19.07 2.36 4.07
N GLU A 65 -18.26 2.59 3.02
CA GLU A 65 -17.46 1.54 2.39
C GLU A 65 -16.50 0.87 3.38
N LEU A 66 -15.85 1.64 4.26
CA LEU A 66 -14.99 1.11 5.32
C LEU A 66 -15.78 0.28 6.34
N ARG A 67 -16.99 0.71 6.71
CA ARG A 67 -17.87 -0.05 7.61
C ARG A 67 -18.25 -1.40 7.02
N ASP A 68 -18.62 -1.42 5.74
CA ASP A 68 -19.00 -2.65 5.04
C ASP A 68 -17.83 -3.63 4.99
N ILE A 69 -16.64 -3.17 4.62
CA ILE A 69 -15.42 -4.00 4.61
C ILE A 69 -15.13 -4.58 6.00
N LEU A 70 -15.23 -3.78 7.06
CA LEU A 70 -14.98 -4.24 8.43
C LEU A 70 -16.03 -5.26 8.90
N ASN A 71 -17.31 -5.04 8.57
CA ASN A 71 -18.39 -5.96 8.88
C ASN A 71 -18.19 -7.30 8.16
N ASP A 72 -17.82 -7.28 6.88
CA ASP A 72 -17.56 -8.48 6.10
C ASP A 72 -16.37 -9.28 6.63
N ILE A 73 -15.30 -8.60 7.09
CA ILE A 73 -14.16 -9.25 7.73
C ILE A 73 -14.56 -9.88 9.07
N SER A 74 -15.42 -9.23 9.86
CA SER A 74 -15.85 -9.71 11.19
C SER A 74 -16.81 -10.91 11.16
N LYS A 75 -17.53 -11.09 10.04
CA LYS A 75 -18.44 -12.23 9.83
C LYS A 75 -17.72 -13.49 9.37
N LYS A 76 -16.43 -13.38 9.04
CA LYS A 76 -15.55 -14.47 8.60
C LYS A 76 -14.83 -15.08 9.79
#